data_AF-A0A1E4TB76-F1
#
_entry.id   AF-A0A1E4TB76-F1
#
_cell.length_a   1.000
_cell.length_b   1.000
_cell.length_c   1.000
_cell.angle_alpha   90.00
_cell.angle_beta   90.00
_cell.angle_gamma   90.00
#
_symmetry.space_group_name_H-M   'P 1'
#
loop_
_entity.id
_entity.type
_entity.pdbx_description
1 polymer ?
#
loop_
_entity_poly.entity_id
_entity_poly.type
_entity_poly.pdbx_seq_one_letter_code
_entity_poly.pdbx_strand_id
1 'polypeptide(L)'
;MASETASVGLQSHLPNALPAMSGIPTWVLSPGEKNKILSERSIRARNKCPEELRAFTECARGRSISTVWSCRQTYKDLRDCMAPFLTDEAFDEIYEEFMKAKADAAKKS
;
A
#
# COMPACT_ATOMS: atom_id res chain seq x y z
N MET A 1 37.37 -21.32 27.64
CA MET A 1 38.41 -20.49 26.98
C MET A 1 37.79 -19.97 25.69
N ALA A 2 37.79 -18.63 25.53
CA ALA A 2 37.33 -17.78 24.40
C ALA A 2 35.94 -18.12 23.82
N SER A 3 34.84 -17.42 24.08
CA SER A 3 34.57 -15.96 24.06
C SER A 3 35.06 -15.27 22.79
N GLU A 4 34.21 -15.23 21.77
CA GLU A 4 34.25 -14.19 20.75
C GLU A 4 32.87 -13.54 20.65
N THR A 5 32.73 -12.45 21.39
CA THR A 5 31.73 -11.41 21.17
C THR A 5 32.22 -10.53 20.02
N ALA A 6 31.53 -10.57 18.89
CA ALA A 6 31.69 -9.58 17.82
C ALA A 6 30.44 -8.67 17.80
N SER A 7 30.69 -7.43 18.21
CA SER A 7 29.79 -6.30 18.23
C SER A 7 29.34 -5.86 16.84
N VAL A 8 28.07 -5.44 16.77
CA VAL A 8 27.53 -4.33 15.98
C VAL A 8 27.80 -4.36 14.47
N GLY A 9 26.78 -4.81 13.74
CA GLY A 9 26.43 -4.26 12.44
C GLY A 9 24.98 -3.82 12.48
N LEU A 10 24.73 -2.52 12.70
CA LEU A 10 23.44 -1.91 12.41
C LEU A 10 23.29 -1.95 10.89
N GLN A 11 22.80 -3.06 10.39
CA GLN A 11 22.61 -3.32 8.98
C GLN A 11 21.38 -2.50 8.55
N SER A 12 21.63 -1.26 8.13
CA SER A 12 20.71 -0.36 7.43
C SER A 12 20.33 -0.98 6.09
N HIS A 13 19.52 -2.04 6.12
CA HIS A 13 18.99 -2.73 4.95
C HIS A 13 17.47 -2.55 4.96
N LEU A 14 17.03 -1.34 4.64
CA LEU A 14 15.78 -1.20 3.91
C LEU A 14 16.18 -1.04 2.44
N PRO A 15 16.02 -2.06 1.60
CA PRO A 15 16.22 -1.89 0.17
C PRO A 15 15.19 -0.86 -0.32
N ASN A 16 15.67 0.34 -0.62
CA ASN A 16 14.89 1.41 -1.25
C ASN A 16 14.63 1.12 -2.75
N ALA A 17 14.39 -0.14 -3.10
CA ALA A 17 14.19 -0.59 -4.46
C ALA A 17 13.08 -1.65 -4.45
N LEU A 18 11.84 -1.17 -4.38
CA LEU A 18 10.77 -1.88 -5.05
C LEU A 18 11.12 -1.88 -6.54
N PRO A 19 11.24 -3.03 -7.21
CA PRO A 19 11.61 -3.08 -8.60
C PRO A 19 10.44 -2.61 -9.46
N ALA A 20 10.28 -1.30 -9.62
CA ALA A 20 9.39 -0.72 -10.62
C ALA A 20 9.82 -1.27 -12.00
N MET A 21 9.03 -2.18 -12.54
CA MET A 21 9.33 -2.92 -13.77
C MET A 21 9.43 -2.01 -15.03
N SER A 22 9.16 -0.70 -14.93
CA SER A 22 9.48 0.31 -15.97
C SER A 22 10.89 0.88 -15.93
N GLY A 23 11.69 0.57 -14.92
CA GLY A 23 13.00 1.20 -14.74
C GLY A 23 12.93 2.69 -14.36
N ILE A 24 11.74 3.25 -14.10
CA ILE A 24 11.60 4.59 -13.55
C ILE A 24 11.56 4.48 -12.02
N PRO A 25 12.50 5.10 -11.30
CA PRO A 25 12.60 4.85 -9.87
C PRO A 25 11.56 5.66 -9.08
N THR A 26 11.03 5.07 -8.01
CA THR A 26 9.94 5.64 -7.20
C THR A 26 10.27 7.00 -6.57
N TRP A 27 11.55 7.33 -6.34
CA TRP A 27 11.97 8.63 -5.78
C TRP A 27 11.69 9.83 -6.70
N VAL A 28 11.34 9.59 -7.96
CA VAL A 28 10.90 10.63 -8.91
C VAL A 28 9.49 11.13 -8.59
N LEU A 29 8.69 10.37 -7.83
CA LEU A 29 7.34 10.77 -7.46
C LEU A 29 7.32 11.87 -6.39
N SER A 30 6.47 12.88 -6.59
CA SER A 30 6.06 13.78 -5.51
C SER A 30 5.29 12.99 -4.43
N PRO A 31 5.36 13.40 -3.13
CA PRO A 31 4.59 12.77 -2.06
C PRO A 31 3.09 12.65 -2.37
N GLY A 32 2.50 13.65 -3.03
CA GLY A 32 1.09 13.62 -3.42
C GLY A 32 0.78 12.54 -4.47
N GLU A 33 1.71 12.30 -5.40
CA GLU A 33 1.56 11.29 -6.45
C GLU A 33 1.67 9.88 -5.88
N LYS A 34 2.65 9.68 -4.99
CA LYS A 34 2.79 8.42 -4.25
C LYS A 34 1.52 8.10 -3.46
N ASN A 35 0.95 9.08 -2.75
CA ASN A 35 -0.31 8.89 -2.02
C ASN A 35 -1.48 8.55 -2.95
N LYS A 36 -1.53 9.13 -4.15
CA LYS A 36 -2.57 8.80 -5.13
C LYS A 36 -2.47 7.34 -5.59
N ILE A 37 -1.27 6.84 -5.87
CA ILE A 37 -1.02 5.44 -6.26
C ILE A 37 -1.39 4.49 -5.10
N LEU A 38 -0.96 4.79 -3.87
CA LEU A 38 -1.28 3.97 -2.70
C LEU A 38 -2.80 3.95 -2.39
N SER A 39 -3.47 5.08 -2.58
CA SER A 39 -4.93 5.18 -2.44
C SER A 39 -5.64 4.33 -3.49
N GLU A 40 -5.23 4.43 -4.76
CA GLU A 40 -5.76 3.64 -5.87
C GLU A 40 -5.58 2.14 -5.61
N ARG A 41 -4.40 1.71 -5.17
CA ARG A 41 -4.11 0.32 -4.77
C ARG A 41 -5.06 -0.15 -3.67
N SER A 42 -5.28 0.69 -2.65
CA SER A 42 -6.19 0.39 -1.56
C SER A 42 -7.66 0.34 -2.00
N ILE A 43 -8.05 1.11 -3.03
CA ILE A 43 -9.37 1.04 -3.65
C ILE A 43 -9.53 -0.29 -4.40
N ARG A 44 -8.58 -0.66 -5.26
CA ARG A 44 -8.61 -1.91 -6.00
C ARG A 44 -8.66 -3.13 -5.08
N ALA A 45 -7.86 -3.14 -4.02
CA ALA A 45 -7.87 -4.20 -3.02
C ALA A 45 -9.24 -4.31 -2.32
N ARG A 46 -9.87 -3.19 -1.93
CA ARG A 46 -11.22 -3.20 -1.33
C ARG A 46 -12.28 -3.76 -2.28
N ASN A 47 -12.18 -3.49 -3.58
CA ASN A 47 -13.11 -4.02 -4.57
C ASN A 47 -13.04 -5.55 -4.72
N LYS A 48 -11.96 -6.20 -4.26
CA LYS A 48 -11.82 -7.66 -4.23
C LYS A 48 -12.39 -8.30 -2.96
N CYS A 49 -12.74 -7.51 -1.95
CA CYS A 49 -13.22 -7.96 -0.64
C CYS A 49 -14.60 -7.36 -0.30
N PRO A 50 -15.65 -7.61 -1.11
CA PRO A 50 -16.94 -6.93 -0.96
C PRO A 50 -17.68 -7.32 0.34
N GLU A 51 -17.56 -8.58 0.79
CA GLU A 51 -18.27 -9.08 1.96
C GLU A 51 -17.69 -8.51 3.26
N GLU A 52 -16.37 -8.51 3.38
CA GLU A 52 -15.62 -7.99 4.52
C GLU A 52 -15.74 -6.46 4.57
N LEU A 53 -15.72 -5.81 3.41
CA LEU A 53 -15.95 -4.37 3.30
C LEU A 53 -17.37 -4.01 3.75
N ARG A 54 -18.37 -4.81 3.37
CA ARG A 54 -19.75 -4.64 3.84
C ARG A 54 -19.85 -4.82 5.35
N ALA A 55 -19.27 -5.87 5.91
CA ALA A 55 -19.25 -6.11 7.36
C ALA A 55 -18.59 -4.95 8.14
N PHE A 56 -17.47 -4.44 7.64
CA PHE A 56 -16.80 -3.28 8.22
C PHE A 56 -17.64 -2.01 8.13
N THR A 57 -18.23 -1.72 6.96
CA THR A 57 -19.04 -0.51 6.73
C THR A 57 -20.34 -0.52 7.51
N GLU A 58 -21.00 -1.68 7.65
CA GLU A 58 -22.17 -1.85 8.52
C GLU A 58 -21.81 -1.65 10.00
N CYS A 59 -20.65 -2.14 10.44
CA CYS A 59 -20.16 -1.83 11.79
C CYS A 59 -19.83 -0.34 11.96
N ALA A 60 -19.19 0.29 10.99
CA ALA A 60 -18.81 1.70 11.07
C ALA A 60 -20.01 2.66 10.93
N ARG A 61 -21.16 2.19 10.41
CA ARG A 61 -22.35 3.02 10.20
C ARG A 61 -22.82 3.61 11.54
N GLY A 62 -22.91 4.94 11.58
CA GLY A 62 -23.34 5.68 12.77
C GLY A 62 -22.31 5.74 13.91
N ARG A 63 -21.09 5.22 13.70
CA ARG A 63 -19.99 5.28 14.66
C ARG A 63 -18.86 6.12 14.05
N SER A 64 -18.53 7.24 14.68
CA SER A 64 -17.39 8.09 14.27
C SER A 64 -16.26 8.03 15.28
N ILE A 65 -16.59 8.10 16.58
CA ILE A 65 -15.60 8.15 17.66
C ILE A 65 -15.17 6.73 18.10
N SER A 66 -16.11 5.78 18.17
CA SER A 66 -15.87 4.45 18.74
C SER A 66 -15.45 3.38 17.73
N THR A 67 -15.34 3.70 16.44
CA THR A 67 -15.15 2.73 15.35
C THR A 67 -13.87 1.90 15.47
N VAL A 68 -12.76 2.52 15.88
CA VAL A 68 -11.46 1.84 16.01
C VAL A 68 -11.51 0.70 17.04
N TRP A 69 -12.31 0.86 18.09
CA TRP A 69 -12.45 -0.11 19.18
C TRP A 69 -13.55 -1.12 18.86
N SER A 70 -14.74 -0.61 18.51
CA SER A 70 -15.94 -1.42 18.31
C SER A 70 -15.91 -2.28 17.05
N CYS A 71 -15.22 -1.81 15.99
CA CYS A 71 -15.14 -2.48 14.69
C CYS A 71 -13.76 -3.08 14.42
N ARG A 72 -12.94 -3.26 15.46
CA ARG A 72 -11.58 -3.81 15.31
C ARG A 72 -11.57 -5.19 14.64
N GLN A 73 -12.56 -6.03 14.95
CA GLN A 73 -12.65 -7.37 14.37
C GLN A 73 -13.01 -7.32 12.88
N THR A 74 -14.07 -6.61 12.50
CA THR A 74 -14.47 -6.48 11.09
C THR A 74 -13.42 -5.76 10.25
N TYR A 75 -12.67 -4.82 10.84
CA TYR A 75 -11.51 -4.20 10.20
C TYR A 75 -10.36 -5.20 9.99
N LYS A 76 -10.10 -6.08 10.98
CA LYS A 76 -9.10 -7.13 10.83
C LYS A 76 -9.46 -8.09 9.69
N ASP A 77 -10.71 -8.54 9.65
CA ASP A 77 -11.17 -9.46 8.60
C ASP A 77 -11.03 -8.84 7.20
N LEU A 78 -11.41 -7.57 7.05
CA LEU A 78 -11.19 -6.80 5.81
C LEU A 78 -9.70 -6.69 5.46
N ARG A 79 -8.84 -6.36 6.43
CA ARG A 79 -7.41 -6.24 6.20
C ARG A 79 -6.77 -7.57 5.78
N ASP A 80 -7.19 -8.65 6.41
CA ASP A 80 -6.70 -10.00 6.14
C ASP A 80 -7.11 -10.45 4.72
N CYS A 81 -8.32 -10.09 4.26
CA CYS A 81 -8.72 -10.26 2.86
C CYS A 81 -7.91 -9.38 1.89
N MET A 82 -7.61 -8.14 2.26
CA MET A 82 -6.88 -7.20 1.39
C MET A 82 -5.40 -7.55 1.22
N ALA A 83 -4.78 -8.20 2.22
CA ALA A 83 -3.34 -8.50 2.25
C ALA A 83 -2.76 -9.09 0.95
N PRO A 84 -3.35 -10.12 0.32
CA PRO A 84 -2.84 -10.68 -0.95
C PRO A 84 -2.94 -9.74 -2.16
N PHE A 85 -3.71 -8.64 -2.08
CA PHE A 85 -3.84 -7.66 -3.16
C PHE A 85 -2.95 -6.42 -2.92
N LEU A 86 -2.32 -6.35 -1.76
CA LEU A 86 -1.37 -5.30 -1.39
C LEU A 86 0.05 -5.83 -1.54
N THR A 87 0.37 -6.36 -2.73
CA THR A 87 1.74 -6.80 -3.11
C THR A 87 2.45 -5.77 -3.99
N ASP A 88 3.77 -5.84 -4.07
CA ASP A 88 4.56 -4.85 -4.79
C ASP A 88 4.28 -4.88 -6.30
N GLU A 89 3.93 -6.05 -6.83
CA GLU A 89 3.47 -6.18 -8.22
C GLU A 89 2.20 -5.36 -8.47
N ALA A 90 1.23 -5.39 -7.54
CA ALA A 90 0.03 -4.56 -7.63
C ALA A 90 0.33 -3.06 -7.52
N PHE A 91 1.42 -2.67 -6.83
CA PHE A 91 1.88 -1.28 -6.82
C PHE A 91 2.48 -0.90 -8.17
N ASP A 92 3.32 -1.75 -8.74
CA ASP A 92 4.00 -1.50 -10.01
C ASP A 92 3.00 -1.35 -11.16
N GLU A 93 1.97 -2.21 -11.24
CA GLU A 93 0.90 -2.08 -12.25
C GLU A 93 0.24 -0.70 -12.23
N ILE A 94 -0.11 -0.20 -11.04
CA ILE A 94 -0.75 1.11 -10.87
C ILE A 94 0.24 2.25 -11.13
N TYR A 95 1.51 2.05 -10.77
CA TYR A 95 2.58 2.99 -11.05
C TYR A 95 2.75 3.19 -12.55
N GLU A 96 2.81 2.10 -13.32
CA GLU A 96 2.91 2.15 -14.78
C GLU A 96 1.74 2.91 -15.42
N GLU A 97 0.52 2.58 -15.00
CA GLU A 97 -0.67 3.27 -15.48
C GLU A 97 -0.63 4.77 -15.15
N PHE A 98 -0.17 5.12 -13.96
CA PHE A 98 -0.03 6.51 -13.54
C PHE A 98 1.02 7.26 -14.38
N MET A 99 2.19 6.65 -14.62
CA MET A 99 3.26 7.25 -15.42
C MET A 99 2.87 7.41 -16.88
N LYS A 100 2.17 6.42 -17.45
CA LYS A 100 1.60 6.51 -18.80
C LYS A 100 0.58 7.65 -18.89
N ALA A 101 -0.34 7.74 -17.94
CA ALA A 101 -1.33 8.82 -17.88
C ALA A 101 -0.67 10.21 -17.78
N LYS A 102 0.42 10.33 -17.02
CA LYS A 102 1.21 11.58 -16.94
C LYS A 102 1.88 11.92 -18.27
N ALA A 103 2.51 10.96 -18.93
CA ALA A 103 3.16 11.18 -20.22
C ALA A 103 2.15 11.61 -21.30
N ASP A 104 0.95 11.01 -21.30
CA ASP A 104 -0.11 11.36 -22.24
C ASP A 104 -0.74 12.74 -21.93
N ALA A 105 -0.83 13.13 -20.66
CA ALA A 105 -1.23 14.49 -20.28
C ALA A 105 -0.20 15.54 -20.73
N ALA A 106 1.10 15.22 -20.63
CA ALA A 106 2.17 16.11 -21.08
C ALA A 106 2.16 16.33 -22.61
N LYS A 107 1.83 15.32 -23.42
CA LYS A 107 1.71 15.44 -24.88
C LYS A 107 0.51 16.27 -25.34
N LYS A 108 -0.52 16.40 -24.49
CA LYS A 108 -1.74 17.17 -24.77
C LYS A 108 -1.63 18.63 -24.37
N SER A 109 -0.57 19.00 -23.64
CA SER A 109 -0.25 20.38 -23.25
C SER A 109 0.74 20.99 -24.24
#